data_AF-A0A353LZN4-F1
#
_entry.id   AF-A0A353LZN4-F1
#
_cell.length_a   1.000
_cell.length_b   1.000
_cell.length_c   1.000
_cell.angle_alpha   90.00
_cell.angle_beta   90.00
_cell.angle_gamma   90.00
#
_symmetry.space_group_name_H-M   'P 1'
#
loop_
_entity.id
_entity.type
_entity.pdbx_description
1 polymer ?
#
loop_
_entity_poly.entity_id
_entity_poly.type
_entity_poly.pdbx_seq_one_letter_code
_entity_poly.pdbx_strand_id
1 'polypeptide(L)' 'VLRIINEPTAAAVAYGLDKEHEQTVLVFDLGGGTFDVSILELDEGYIGVKATSGNNRLG' A
#
# COMPACT_ATOMS: atom_id res chain seq x y z
N VAL A 1 -13.65 12.35 -11.58
CA VAL A 1 -12.85 11.55 -10.62
C VAL A 1 -13.40 11.83 -9.23
N LEU A 2 -13.80 10.80 -8.47
CA LEU A 2 -14.43 10.97 -7.14
C LEU A 2 -13.41 11.02 -6.00
N ARG A 3 -12.32 10.26 -6.10
CA ARG A 3 -11.18 10.28 -5.16
C ARG A 3 -9.93 9.72 -5.86
N ILE A 4 -8.76 10.20 -5.48
CA ILE A 4 -7.46 9.58 -5.81
C ILE A 4 -6.97 8.88 -4.55
N ILE A 5 -6.50 7.64 -4.69
CA ILE A 5 -5.92 6.85 -3.59
C ILE A 5 -4.58 6.30 -4.04
N ASN A 6 -3.69 6.05 -3.07
CA ASN A 6 -2.37 5.46 -3.34
C ASN A 6 -2.53 3.97 -3.65
N GLU A 7 -1.69 3.44 -4.55
CA GLU A 7 -1.63 2.02 -4.91
C GLU A 7 -1.50 1.07 -3.70
N PRO A 8 -0.59 1.28 -2.72
CA PRO A 8 -0.51 0.38 -1.57
C PRO A 8 -1.76 0.41 -0.69
N THR A 9 -2.45 1.54 -0.58
CA THR A 9 -3.75 1.63 0.11
C THR A 9 -4.83 0.89 -0.66
N ALA A 10 -4.84 0.99 -1.99
CA ALA A 10 -5.78 0.25 -2.83
C ALA A 10 -5.56 -1.27 -2.72
N ALA A 11 -4.31 -1.71 -2.65
CA ALA A 11 -3.97 -3.11 -2.41
C ALA A 11 -4.50 -3.60 -1.06
N ALA A 12 -4.25 -2.87 0.04
CA ALA A 12 -4.75 -3.24 1.37
C ALA A 12 -6.27 -3.42 1.41
N VAL A 13 -7.02 -2.50 0.77
CA VAL A 13 -8.49 -2.58 0.67
C VAL A 13 -8.94 -3.75 -0.22
N ALA A 14 -8.26 -4.00 -1.33
CA ALA A 14 -8.61 -5.09 -2.25
C ALA A 14 -8.49 -6.47 -1.59
N TYR A 15 -7.52 -6.64 -0.69
CA TYR A 15 -7.35 -7.86 0.11
C TYR A 15 -8.22 -7.88 1.38
N GLY A 16 -8.95 -6.80 1.67
CA GLY A 16 -9.82 -6.69 2.85
C GLY A 16 -9.07 -6.57 4.18
N LEU A 17 -7.80 -6.16 4.15
CA LEU A 17 -6.94 -6.07 5.32
C LEU A 17 -7.38 -4.92 6.26
N ASP A 18 -8.17 -3.98 5.76
CA ASP A 18 -8.75 -2.86 6.52
C ASP A 18 -9.76 -3.28 7.60
N LYS A 19 -10.19 -4.55 7.59
CA LYS A 19 -11.17 -5.12 8.51
C LYS A 19 -10.58 -6.11 9.51
N GLU A 20 -9.28 -6.34 9.44
CA GLU A 20 -8.59 -7.25 10.33
C GLU A 20 -8.08 -6.51 11.59
N HIS A 21 -7.39 -7.25 12.46
CA HIS A 21 -6.75 -6.70 13.66
C HIS A 21 -5.59 -5.77 13.30
N GLU A 22 -5.14 -5.00 14.29
CA GLU A 22 -3.95 -4.15 14.15
C GLU A 22 -2.77 -4.95 13.59
N GLN A 23 -2.23 -4.49 12.46
CA GLN A 23 -1.12 -5.18 11.79
C GLN A 23 -0.26 -4.24 10.96
N THR A 24 0.99 -4.63 10.78
CA THR A 24 1.93 -3.97 9.88
C THR A 24 2.08 -4.80 8.61
N VAL A 25 1.86 -4.18 7.46
CA VAL A 25 1.85 -4.85 6.14
C VAL A 25 2.95 -4.28 5.26
N LEU A 26 3.73 -5.14 4.61
CA LEU A 26 4.61 -4.75 3.52
C LEU A 26 3.89 -4.96 2.20
N VAL A 27 3.75 -3.89 1.42
CA VAL A 27 3.29 -3.95 0.03
C VAL A 27 4.52 -3.89 -0.87
N PHE A 28 4.68 -4.90 -1.70
CA PHE A 28 5.71 -4.98 -2.73
C PHE A 28 5.03 -4.83 -4.10
N ASP A 29 5.33 -3.74 -4.80
CA ASP A 29 4.81 -3.46 -6.13
C ASP A 29 5.96 -3.46 -7.15
N LEU A 30 5.90 -4.36 -8.12
CA LEU A 30 6.85 -4.44 -9.23
C LEU A 30 6.03 -4.44 -10.52
N GLY A 31 5.83 -3.24 -11.05
CA GLY A 31 5.21 -3.01 -12.35
C GLY A 31 6.24 -3.13 -13.47
N GLY A 32 5.82 -2.94 -14.73
CA GLY A 32 6.71 -3.08 -15.90
C GLY A 32 7.72 -1.94 -16.12
N GLY A 33 7.87 -1.01 -15.18
CA GLY A 33 8.85 0.08 -15.27
C GLY A 33 9.09 0.83 -13.96
N THR A 34 8.31 0.53 -12.93
CA THR A 34 8.46 1.08 -11.59
C THR A 34 8.47 -0.06 -10.56
N PHE A 35 9.28 0.13 -9.53
CA PHE A 35 9.36 -0.75 -8.38
C PHE A 35 9.14 0.09 -7.14
N ASP A 36 8.17 -0.26 -6.31
CA ASP A 36 7.83 0.45 -5.09
C ASP A 36 7.60 -0.53 -3.94
N VAL A 37 8.09 -0.17 -2.75
CA VAL A 37 7.85 -0.90 -1.52
C VAL A 37 7.30 0.07 -0.50
N SER A 38 6.18 -0.32 0.13
CA SER A 38 5.54 0.49 1.16
C SER A 38 5.28 -0.32 2.42
N ILE A 39 5.52 0.28 3.59
CA ILE A 39 5.10 -0.27 4.89
C ILE A 39 3.82 0.43 5.30
N LEU A 40 2.77 -0.35 5.52
CA LEU A 40 1.48 0.11 6.00
C LEU A 40 1.28 -0.29 7.47
N GLU A 41 0.59 0.57 8.19
CA GLU A 41 0.04 0.30 9.51
C GLU A 41 -1.49 0.34 9.38
N LEU A 42 -2.14 -0.76 9.76
CA LEU A 42 -3.58 -0.93 9.71
C LEU A 42 -4.11 -1.01 11.13
N ASP A 43 -5.16 -0.24 11.43
CA ASP A 43 -5.81 -0.23 12.74
C ASP A 43 -7.26 0.27 12.61
N GLU A 44 -8.25 -0.47 13.09
CA GLU A 44 -9.70 -0.11 13.12
C GLU A 44 -10.19 0.86 12.02
N GLY A 45 -10.01 0.51 10.74
CA GLY A 45 -10.46 1.32 9.58
C GLY A 45 -9.53 2.48 9.18
N TYR A 46 -8.43 2.67 9.90
CA TYR A 46 -7.28 3.49 9.51
C TYR A 46 -6.26 2.69 8.71
N ILE A 47 -5.76 3.31 7.63
CA ILE A 47 -4.66 2.78 6.81
C ILE A 47 -3.62 3.89 6.69
N GLY A 48 -2.49 3.72 7.38
CA GLY A 48 -1.37 4.66 7.36
C GLY A 48 -0.21 4.14 6.54
N VAL A 49 0.38 4.97 5.67
CA VAL A 49 1.67 4.67 5.04
C VAL A 49 2.78 5.15 5.98
N LYS A 50 3.54 4.22 6.55
CA LYS A 50 4.67 4.54 7.44
C LYS A 50 5.92 4.92 6.65
N ALA A 51 6.18 4.21 5.57
CA ALA A 51 7.33 4.45 4.70
C ALA A 51 7.03 3.95 3.30
N THR A 52 7.62 4.63 2.31
CA THR A 52 7.59 4.26 0.90
C THR A 52 8.98 4.51 0.34
N SER A 53 9.50 3.56 -0.44
CA SER A 53 10.71 3.73 -1.22
C SER A 53 10.62 2.92 -2.50
N GLY A 54 11.25 3.39 -3.57
CA GLY A 54 11.15 2.77 -4.87
C GLY A 54 12.14 3.29 -5.90
N ASN A 55 12.01 2.80 -7.12
CA ASN A 55 12.78 3.21 -8.29
C ASN A 55 11.87 3.26 -9.54
N ASN A 56 11.69 4.47 -10.07
CA ASN A 56 10.83 4.73 -11.23
C ASN A 56 11.45 4.30 -12.58
N ARG A 57 12.57 3.57 -12.55
CA ARG A 57 13.32 3.09 -13.73
C ARG A 57 13.71 1.63 -13.59
N LEU A 58 12.92 0.85 -12.85
CA LEU A 58 13.12 -0.58 -12.61
C LEU A 58 11.75 -1.25 -12.67
N GLY A 59 11.59 -2.27 -13.50
CA GLY A 59 10.36 -3.04 -13.64
C GLY A 59 10.52 -4.25 -14.55
#